data_AF-A0A6B2NUP8-F1
#
_entry.id   AF-A0A6B2NUP8-F1
#
_cell.length_a   1.000
_cell.length_b   1.000
_cell.length_c   1.000
_cell.angle_alpha   90.00
_cell.angle_beta   90.00
_cell.angle_gamma   90.00
#
_symmetry.space_group_name_H-M   'P 1'
#
loop_
_entity.id
_entity.type
_entity.pdbx_description
1 polymer ?
#
loop_
_entity_poly.entity_id
_entity_poly.type
_entity_poly.pdbx_seq_one_letter_code
_entity_poly.pdbx_strand_id
1 'polypeptide(L)'
;MTVSRDLLSLIGDEDTLRRWNVDSPLGTPTVITFSFPDVLPDYHGDTVPGFQSFGEQHRAHVRTALNTWSNAGGLTFVEVPSEIGGQITFSMRDMTGLTNSVGNPLSGYGFYPGYFGVTNSLGERLLQNEYLGVGGDIFMNADYYAAAASTIAPGIRGYSILLHEVGHALGLKHPFESGATITPGHDNGTFTVMSYDRPRSTTTLGSVDFQAIQYLYGTTSPNAIWNAAETAVEQQGTVGADLLNGFEIDDILFGHDGNDDLRGKAGNDQLHGGAGDDRLFGGPGDDQIFGGAGANDRAVFDTRYGSAMIEFIGDRVIVTNTEGQNGTRYRTELDGVELLEFSDQTVAVADLRPSVDLTGTDGDDSLTGEVGDDRLDGAGGNDTLVGDYGNDLLLGGDGNDELAGGNGADTLNGGDGDDRITGGADENDLRDVIYAGAGNDSVDAGAGNDLVYGQGGNDTIAGGAGVDDLQGQDGDDVITGSSFSDLVFGGAGDDFVNGGFGHDRINGGTGADKFFHVGDSGHGSDWVQDYNASEGDVLLFGIGSATRDQFQVNFNHTQNAEGERAGDDAVQEAFVIYRPTGQILWALVDGEGQTSINLQIGADVFDLRLPFEGL
;
A
#
# COMPACT_ATOMS: atom_id res chain seq x y z
N MET A 1 33.73 -2.51 -0.44
CA MET A 1 33.33 -1.71 -1.61
C MET A 1 34.26 -2.09 -2.76
N THR A 2 33.74 -2.76 -3.79
CA THR A 2 34.53 -3.06 -5.00
C THR A 2 34.60 -1.78 -5.83
N VAL A 3 35.80 -1.30 -6.15
CA VAL A 3 35.95 0.00 -6.82
C VAL A 3 35.68 -0.18 -8.31
N SER A 4 34.63 0.46 -8.84
CA SER A 4 34.31 0.43 -10.27
C SER A 4 35.37 1.19 -11.09
N ARG A 5 35.47 0.89 -12.39
CA ARG A 5 36.41 1.60 -13.27
C ARG A 5 36.05 3.08 -13.42
N ASP A 6 34.76 3.40 -13.39
CA ASP A 6 34.25 4.78 -13.44
C ASP A 6 34.61 5.54 -12.18
N LEU A 7 34.46 4.91 -11.02
CA LEU A 7 34.88 5.47 -9.75
C LEU A 7 36.38 5.75 -9.74
N LEU A 8 37.21 4.75 -10.09
CA LEU A 8 38.67 4.92 -10.23
C LEU A 8 39.04 6.02 -11.23
N SER A 9 38.21 6.24 -12.26
CA SER A 9 38.45 7.29 -13.25
C SER A 9 38.40 8.70 -12.66
N LEU A 10 37.55 8.92 -11.64
CA LEU A 10 37.41 10.20 -10.94
C LEU A 10 38.32 10.32 -9.72
N ILE A 11 38.50 9.28 -8.91
CA ILE A 11 39.25 9.42 -7.65
C ILE A 11 40.75 9.07 -7.78
N GLY A 12 41.13 8.34 -8.83
CA GLY A 12 42.47 7.77 -8.97
C GLY A 12 42.66 6.48 -8.17
N ASP A 13 43.88 5.95 -8.19
CA ASP A 13 44.31 4.84 -7.33
C ASP A 13 44.69 5.34 -5.91
N GLU A 14 44.99 4.39 -5.01
CA GLU A 14 45.35 4.70 -3.62
C GLU A 14 46.53 5.69 -3.50
N ASP A 15 47.45 5.68 -4.46
CA ASP A 15 48.65 6.54 -4.47
C ASP A 15 48.38 7.96 -4.97
N THR A 16 47.29 8.18 -5.71
CA THR A 16 46.97 9.49 -6.32
C THR A 16 45.67 10.11 -5.81
N LEU A 17 44.98 9.44 -4.88
CA LEU A 17 43.76 9.89 -4.23
C LEU A 17 44.00 11.16 -3.41
N ARG A 18 43.10 12.14 -3.53
CA ARG A 18 43.12 13.41 -2.80
C ARG A 18 41.79 13.60 -2.09
N ARG A 19 41.79 13.87 -0.79
CA ARG A 19 40.57 14.18 -0.02
C ARG A 19 40.87 14.96 1.25
N TRP A 20 39.84 15.55 1.83
CA TRP A 20 39.91 16.10 3.20
C TRP A 20 39.87 14.98 4.24
N ASN A 21 40.43 15.22 5.43
CA ASN A 21 40.50 14.26 6.54
C ASN A 21 41.17 12.92 6.17
N VAL A 22 42.38 12.99 5.61
CA VAL A 22 43.15 11.81 5.15
C VAL A 22 43.40 10.76 6.25
N ASP A 23 43.39 11.16 7.52
CA ASP A 23 43.63 10.28 8.67
C ASP A 23 42.38 9.46 9.07
N SER A 24 41.18 9.84 8.61
CA SER A 24 39.95 9.07 8.83
C SER A 24 39.80 7.96 7.79
N PRO A 25 39.08 6.85 8.04
CA PRO A 25 38.77 5.87 6.99
C PRO A 25 38.06 6.50 5.77
N LEU A 26 38.18 5.88 4.59
CA LEU A 26 37.29 6.18 3.46
C LEU A 26 35.83 5.96 3.88
N GLY A 27 34.91 6.74 3.31
CA GLY A 27 33.51 6.66 3.67
C GLY A 27 33.15 7.33 5.01
N THR A 28 34.03 8.15 5.60
CA THR A 28 33.74 8.83 6.88
C THR A 28 33.11 10.21 6.64
N PRO A 29 31.89 10.48 7.17
CA PRO A 29 31.27 11.79 7.10
C PRO A 29 32.21 12.90 7.57
N THR A 30 32.27 13.97 6.79
CA THR A 30 33.29 15.00 6.88
C THR A 30 32.67 16.39 6.85
N VAL A 31 33.00 17.17 7.88
CA VAL A 31 32.69 18.60 7.93
C VAL A 31 33.81 19.37 7.22
N ILE A 32 33.45 20.22 6.26
CA ILE A 32 34.37 21.07 5.51
C ILE A 32 33.96 22.52 5.72
N THR A 33 34.90 23.34 6.16
CA THR A 33 34.69 24.79 6.26
C THR A 33 34.89 25.47 4.91
N PHE A 34 34.08 26.49 4.60
CA PHE A 34 34.28 27.31 3.41
C PHE A 34 34.14 28.79 3.72
N SER A 35 34.75 29.65 2.89
CA SER A 35 34.67 31.09 3.06
C SER A 35 34.72 31.85 1.73
N PHE A 36 34.25 33.09 1.76
CA PHE A 36 34.39 34.04 0.65
C PHE A 36 35.42 35.10 1.03
N PRO A 37 36.67 35.00 0.56
CA PRO A 37 37.69 36.00 0.88
C PRO A 37 37.28 37.39 0.36
N ASP A 38 37.56 38.42 1.17
CA ASP A 38 37.41 39.82 0.77
C ASP A 38 38.70 40.38 0.15
N VAL A 39 39.84 39.73 0.42
CA VAL A 39 41.14 39.96 -0.19
C VAL A 39 41.86 38.63 -0.36
N LEU A 40 42.70 38.53 -1.39
CA LEU A 40 43.57 37.38 -1.61
C LEU A 40 45.03 37.87 -1.64
N PRO A 41 45.80 37.71 -0.56
CA PRO A 41 47.17 38.17 -0.51
C PRO A 41 48.09 37.30 -1.37
N ASP A 42 48.92 37.95 -2.17
CA ASP A 42 50.03 37.39 -2.92
C ASP A 42 51.24 37.13 -1.98
N TYR A 43 52.36 36.60 -2.49
CA TYR A 43 53.57 36.36 -1.67
C TYR A 43 54.16 37.63 -1.02
N HIS A 44 53.80 38.81 -1.50
CA HIS A 44 54.27 40.11 -1.02
C HIS A 44 53.27 40.77 -0.05
N GLY A 45 52.09 40.18 0.14
CA GLY A 45 51.02 40.70 0.98
C GLY A 45 50.10 41.69 0.27
N ASP A 46 50.23 41.85 -1.05
CA ASP A 46 49.36 42.66 -1.90
C ASP A 46 48.21 41.80 -2.45
N THR A 47 47.09 42.42 -2.87
CA THR A 47 45.98 41.66 -3.46
C THR A 47 46.38 41.13 -4.85
N VAL A 48 46.19 39.82 -5.08
CA VAL A 48 46.43 39.18 -6.38
C VAL A 48 45.74 39.95 -7.52
N PRO A 49 46.46 40.32 -8.60
CA PRO A 49 45.89 41.05 -9.72
C PRO A 49 44.67 40.36 -10.32
N GLY A 50 43.61 41.14 -10.55
CA GLY A 50 42.36 40.68 -11.13
C GLY A 50 41.40 39.99 -10.15
N PHE A 51 41.74 39.88 -8.87
CA PHE A 51 40.86 39.32 -7.84
C PHE A 51 39.55 40.10 -7.69
N GLN A 52 38.45 39.37 -7.53
CA GLN A 52 37.13 39.92 -7.22
C GLN A 52 36.41 39.00 -6.21
N SER A 53 35.86 39.60 -5.16
CA SER A 53 35.01 38.90 -4.20
C SER A 53 33.64 38.56 -4.81
N PHE A 54 33.07 37.43 -4.41
CA PHE A 54 31.67 37.11 -4.74
C PHE A 54 30.69 38.08 -4.07
N GLY A 55 29.73 38.60 -4.84
CA GLY A 55 28.58 39.34 -4.31
C GLY A 55 27.57 38.39 -3.66
N GLU A 56 26.66 38.92 -2.83
CA GLU A 56 25.76 38.08 -2.01
C GLU A 56 24.90 37.10 -2.83
N GLN A 57 24.39 37.53 -3.99
CA GLN A 57 23.61 36.64 -4.86
C GLN A 57 24.47 35.52 -5.47
N HIS A 58 25.74 35.80 -5.77
CA HIS A 58 26.65 34.73 -6.18
C HIS A 58 26.94 33.77 -5.02
N ARG A 59 27.15 34.29 -3.80
CA ARG A 59 27.36 33.48 -2.58
C ARG A 59 26.17 32.55 -2.34
N ALA A 60 24.94 33.01 -2.58
CA ALA A 60 23.74 32.18 -2.50
C ALA A 60 23.79 30.98 -3.47
N HIS A 61 24.21 31.18 -4.73
CA HIS A 61 24.36 30.09 -5.69
C HIS A 61 25.49 29.13 -5.33
N VAL A 62 26.58 29.61 -4.73
CA VAL A 62 27.64 28.76 -4.16
C VAL A 62 27.09 27.88 -3.04
N ARG A 63 26.30 28.43 -2.12
CA ARG A 63 25.63 27.63 -1.07
C ARG A 63 24.71 26.58 -1.68
N THR A 64 23.99 26.89 -2.76
CA THR A 64 23.17 25.90 -3.49
C THR A 64 24.04 24.78 -4.05
N ALA A 65 25.17 25.09 -4.68
CA ALA A 65 26.09 24.09 -5.23
C ALA A 65 26.67 23.19 -4.13
N LEU A 66 27.08 23.78 -2.99
CA LEU A 66 27.56 23.05 -1.83
C LEU A 66 26.47 22.13 -1.24
N ASN A 67 25.22 22.58 -1.20
CA ASN A 67 24.09 21.75 -0.78
C ASN A 67 23.86 20.57 -1.75
N THR A 68 24.01 20.78 -3.06
CA THR A 68 23.94 19.67 -4.04
C THR A 68 24.97 18.59 -3.71
N TRP A 69 26.21 18.96 -3.36
CA TRP A 69 27.25 18.01 -2.96
C TRP A 69 27.02 17.40 -1.56
N SER A 70 26.47 18.18 -0.62
CA SER A 70 26.10 17.70 0.72
C SER A 70 24.98 16.66 0.67
N ASN A 71 24.03 16.80 -0.25
CA ASN A 71 22.98 15.79 -0.47
C ASN A 71 23.50 14.52 -1.15
N ALA A 72 24.67 14.57 -1.79
CA ALA A 72 25.22 13.44 -2.53
C ALA A 72 26.01 12.45 -1.66
N GLY A 73 26.53 12.90 -0.52
CA GLY A 73 27.28 12.04 0.41
C GLY A 73 27.48 12.69 1.78
N GLY A 74 28.39 12.15 2.58
CA GLY A 74 28.57 12.49 3.98
C GLY A 74 29.25 13.84 4.22
N LEU A 75 28.98 14.85 3.41
CA LEU A 75 29.60 16.16 3.47
C LEU A 75 28.72 17.14 4.22
N THR A 76 29.30 17.90 5.16
CA THR A 76 28.64 19.05 5.79
C THR A 76 29.49 20.29 5.57
N PHE A 77 28.94 21.30 4.89
CA PHE A 77 29.64 22.55 4.64
C PHE A 77 29.28 23.61 5.66
N VAL A 78 30.30 24.23 6.27
CA VAL A 78 30.14 25.28 7.27
C VAL A 78 30.79 26.56 6.78
N GLU A 79 29.99 27.61 6.58
CA GLU A 79 30.53 28.92 6.21
C GLU A 79 31.24 29.55 7.41
N VAL A 80 32.48 29.98 7.22
CA VAL A 80 33.26 30.70 8.22
C VAL A 80 33.56 32.13 7.74
N PRO A 81 33.72 33.09 8.67
CA PRO A 81 34.13 34.46 8.35
C PRO A 81 35.41 34.52 7.50
N SER A 82 35.50 35.53 6.63
CA SER A 82 36.60 35.69 5.67
C SER A 82 37.97 35.84 6.36
N GLU A 83 38.00 36.35 7.60
CA GLU A 83 39.24 36.52 8.37
C GLU A 83 39.77 35.20 8.95
N ILE A 84 38.92 34.18 9.06
CA ILE A 84 39.30 32.85 9.56
C ILE A 84 39.86 31.99 8.42
N GLY A 85 39.30 32.13 7.22
CA GLY A 85 39.66 31.31 6.05
C GLY A 85 39.12 29.89 6.15
N GLY A 86 38.26 29.50 5.22
CA GLY A 86 37.76 28.13 5.11
C GLY A 86 38.78 27.20 4.46
N GLN A 87 38.56 25.89 4.59
CA GLN A 87 39.27 24.87 3.82
C GLN A 87 39.03 25.01 2.31
N ILE A 88 37.82 25.42 1.92
CA ILE A 88 37.48 25.77 0.54
C ILE A 88 37.24 27.27 0.47
N THR A 89 37.88 27.95 -0.48
CA THR A 89 37.63 29.37 -0.72
C THR A 89 37.02 29.60 -2.09
N PHE A 90 36.09 30.54 -2.18
CA PHE A 90 35.43 30.89 -3.42
C PHE A 90 35.75 32.33 -3.79
N SER A 91 36.39 32.53 -4.94
CA SER A 91 36.63 33.87 -5.49
C SER A 91 36.47 33.94 -7.00
N MET A 92 36.42 35.15 -7.53
CA MET A 92 36.51 35.42 -8.96
C MET A 92 37.86 36.04 -9.32
N ARG A 93 38.31 35.81 -10.55
CA ARG A 93 39.53 36.43 -11.06
C ARG A 93 39.40 36.78 -12.53
N ASP A 94 39.97 37.91 -12.95
CA ASP A 94 40.25 38.18 -14.36
C ASP A 94 41.20 37.08 -14.90
N MET A 95 40.73 36.34 -15.89
CA MET A 95 41.48 35.27 -16.54
C MET A 95 41.70 35.55 -18.03
N THR A 96 41.60 36.82 -18.44
CA THR A 96 41.81 37.24 -19.82
C THR A 96 43.17 36.75 -20.33
N GLY A 97 43.14 35.98 -21.42
CA GLY A 97 44.34 35.44 -22.05
C GLY A 97 44.91 34.16 -21.42
N LEU A 98 44.28 33.62 -20.37
CA LEU A 98 44.65 32.34 -19.77
C LEU A 98 43.92 31.18 -20.45
N THR A 99 44.65 30.09 -20.72
CA THR A 99 44.11 28.89 -21.39
C THR A 99 44.41 27.61 -20.62
N ASN A 100 43.56 26.59 -20.80
CA ASN A 100 43.78 25.25 -20.28
C ASN A 100 44.89 24.51 -21.08
N SER A 101 45.18 23.26 -20.68
CA SER A 101 46.22 22.42 -21.28
C SER A 101 46.03 22.12 -22.78
N VAL A 102 44.83 22.36 -23.33
CA VAL A 102 44.49 22.19 -24.76
C VAL A 102 44.24 23.51 -25.49
N GLY A 103 44.51 24.66 -24.85
CA GLY A 103 44.47 25.98 -25.49
C GLY A 103 43.11 26.70 -25.45
N ASN A 104 42.11 26.18 -24.74
CA ASN A 104 40.80 26.82 -24.58
C ASN A 104 40.81 27.87 -23.44
N PRO A 105 40.09 29.00 -23.57
CA PRO A 105 39.95 29.97 -22.49
C PRO A 105 39.42 29.35 -21.20
N LEU A 106 40.02 29.71 -20.06
CA LEU A 106 39.57 29.22 -18.76
C LEU A 106 38.23 29.82 -18.36
N SER A 107 37.34 28.95 -17.87
CA SER A 107 36.07 29.39 -17.28
C SER A 107 36.11 29.29 -15.75
N GLY A 108 36.88 28.37 -15.19
CA GLY A 108 37.17 28.25 -13.77
C GLY A 108 38.32 27.29 -13.54
N TYR A 109 38.80 27.22 -12.31
CA TYR A 109 39.69 26.15 -11.83
C TYR A 109 39.58 26.01 -10.31
N GLY A 110 39.68 24.78 -9.81
CA GLY A 110 39.76 24.42 -8.40
C GLY A 110 41.01 23.60 -8.07
N PHE A 111 41.54 23.77 -6.85
CA PHE A 111 42.68 22.99 -6.38
C PHE A 111 42.26 21.81 -5.50
N TYR A 112 42.89 20.66 -5.72
CA TYR A 112 42.65 19.44 -4.94
C TYR A 112 42.96 19.60 -3.45
N PRO A 113 42.29 18.83 -2.57
CA PRO A 113 42.65 18.73 -1.16
C PRO A 113 44.13 18.37 -0.95
N GLY A 114 44.77 19.02 0.01
CA GLY A 114 46.18 18.77 0.35
C GLY A 114 47.18 19.23 -0.71
N TYR A 115 46.76 20.00 -1.72
CA TYR A 115 47.68 20.67 -2.64
C TYR A 115 48.42 21.80 -1.91
N PHE A 116 49.76 21.75 -1.95
CA PHE A 116 50.64 22.80 -1.43
C PHE A 116 51.90 22.85 -2.29
N GLY A 117 52.06 23.87 -3.14
CA GLY A 117 53.28 23.98 -3.93
C GLY A 117 53.26 25.00 -5.06
N VAL A 118 54.47 25.26 -5.58
CA VAL A 118 54.76 26.16 -6.71
C VAL A 118 55.03 25.40 -8.01
N THR A 119 54.80 24.09 -8.09
CA THR A 119 55.39 23.28 -9.19
C THR A 119 54.44 22.22 -9.76
N ASN A 120 53.76 22.57 -10.86
CA ASN A 120 53.77 21.86 -12.14
C ASN A 120 52.84 22.53 -13.18
N SER A 121 53.45 23.03 -14.26
CA SER A 121 53.00 23.30 -15.65
C SER A 121 51.64 23.99 -15.96
N LEU A 122 50.70 24.16 -15.05
CA LEU A 122 49.53 25.05 -15.21
C LEU A 122 49.45 26.09 -14.09
N GLY A 123 49.66 25.70 -12.82
CA GLY A 123 49.71 26.66 -11.69
C GLY A 123 50.80 27.73 -11.85
N GLU A 124 51.97 27.36 -12.36
CA GLU A 124 53.07 28.29 -12.69
C GLU A 124 52.72 29.26 -13.84
N ARG A 125 51.89 28.81 -14.83
CA ARG A 125 51.47 29.66 -15.96
C ARG A 125 50.32 30.60 -15.60
N LEU A 126 49.43 30.18 -14.70
CA LEU A 126 48.21 30.91 -14.36
C LEU A 126 48.41 31.90 -13.21
N LEU A 127 49.30 31.60 -12.26
CA LEU A 127 49.54 32.44 -11.08
C LEU A 127 50.73 33.38 -11.23
N GLN A 128 51.44 33.38 -12.37
CA GLN A 128 52.58 34.28 -12.67
C GLN A 128 53.64 34.39 -11.56
N ASN A 129 53.82 33.35 -10.73
CA ASN A 129 54.66 33.34 -9.50
C ASN A 129 54.19 34.26 -8.35
N GLU A 130 52.94 34.74 -8.34
CA GLU A 130 52.44 35.71 -7.35
C GLU A 130 51.58 35.08 -6.25
N TYR A 131 51.04 33.85 -6.42
CA TYR A 131 50.19 33.20 -5.42
C TYR A 131 50.57 31.72 -5.19
N LEU A 132 50.55 31.25 -3.94
CA LEU A 132 50.53 29.81 -3.61
C LEU A 132 49.09 29.34 -3.71
N GLY A 133 48.74 28.56 -4.73
CA GLY A 133 47.48 27.84 -4.71
C GLY A 133 47.41 26.95 -3.46
N VAL A 134 46.41 27.19 -2.61
CA VAL A 134 46.14 26.34 -1.45
C VAL A 134 45.06 25.34 -1.85
N GLY A 135 45.21 24.08 -1.44
CA GLY A 135 44.20 23.06 -1.69
C GLY A 135 42.82 23.52 -1.20
N GLY A 136 41.81 23.41 -2.06
CA GLY A 136 40.46 23.90 -1.81
C GLY A 136 40.13 25.28 -2.39
N ASP A 137 41.10 26.05 -2.89
CA ASP A 137 40.79 27.33 -3.55
C ASP A 137 40.08 27.10 -4.89
N ILE A 138 38.96 27.82 -5.09
CA ILE A 138 38.17 27.83 -6.32
C ILE A 138 38.12 29.24 -6.90
N PHE A 139 38.48 29.33 -8.17
CA PHE A 139 38.48 30.57 -8.95
C PHE A 139 37.53 30.46 -10.13
N MET A 140 36.54 31.34 -10.17
CA MET A 140 35.63 31.50 -11.31
C MET A 140 36.09 32.68 -12.19
N ASN A 141 35.99 32.56 -13.52
CA ASN A 141 36.43 33.63 -14.42
C ASN A 141 35.51 34.86 -14.30
N ALA A 142 36.08 35.97 -13.81
CA ALA A 142 35.38 37.24 -13.62
C ALA A 142 34.85 37.81 -14.94
N ASP A 143 35.54 37.59 -16.07
CA ASP A 143 35.12 38.07 -17.39
C ASP A 143 33.77 37.50 -17.81
N TYR A 144 33.45 36.29 -17.33
CA TYR A 144 32.20 35.61 -17.62
C TYR A 144 31.15 35.80 -16.52
N TYR A 145 31.57 35.91 -15.26
CA TYR A 145 30.66 35.74 -14.14
C TYR A 145 30.51 36.94 -13.20
N ALA A 146 31.39 37.94 -13.27
CA ALA A 146 31.33 39.07 -12.35
C ALA A 146 30.16 40.01 -12.67
N ALA A 147 29.79 40.15 -13.95
CA ALA A 147 28.80 41.13 -14.39
C ALA A 147 27.38 40.88 -13.84
N ALA A 148 26.99 39.63 -13.58
CA ALA A 148 25.68 39.31 -13.02
C ALA A 148 25.69 37.93 -12.31
N ALA A 149 25.14 37.84 -11.11
CA ALA A 149 25.06 36.56 -10.38
C ALA A 149 24.25 35.48 -11.12
N SER A 150 23.29 35.91 -11.97
CA SER A 150 22.50 35.02 -12.80
C SER A 150 23.33 34.19 -13.78
N THR A 151 24.61 34.52 -14.03
CA THR A 151 25.50 33.75 -14.90
C THR A 151 26.06 32.49 -14.25
N ILE A 152 25.84 32.30 -12.94
CA ILE A 152 26.09 31.06 -12.21
C ILE A 152 24.85 30.56 -11.46
N ALA A 153 23.64 30.93 -11.90
CA ALA A 153 22.41 30.42 -11.30
C ALA A 153 22.18 28.93 -11.63
N PRO A 154 21.46 28.16 -10.79
CA PRO A 154 21.10 26.78 -11.10
C PRO A 154 20.48 26.62 -12.49
N GLY A 155 20.89 25.59 -13.23
CA GLY A 155 20.32 25.29 -14.55
C GLY A 155 20.96 26.05 -15.71
N ILE A 156 22.10 26.71 -15.52
CA ILE A 156 22.89 27.29 -16.63
C ILE A 156 24.37 26.90 -16.56
N ARG A 157 25.11 27.22 -17.63
CA ARG A 157 26.50 26.75 -17.82
C ARG A 157 27.46 27.16 -16.71
N GLY A 158 27.33 28.37 -16.17
CA GLY A 158 28.21 28.80 -15.09
C GLY A 158 28.00 28.00 -13.79
N TYR A 159 26.78 27.48 -13.57
CA TYR A 159 26.52 26.62 -12.41
C TYR A 159 27.06 25.20 -12.60
N SER A 160 27.02 24.65 -13.82
CA SER A 160 27.69 23.37 -14.09
C SER A 160 29.21 23.47 -13.97
N ILE A 161 29.78 24.65 -14.26
CA ILE A 161 31.18 24.97 -13.98
C ILE A 161 31.45 25.05 -12.49
N LEU A 162 30.60 25.75 -11.74
CA LEU A 162 30.72 25.83 -10.29
C LEU A 162 30.66 24.45 -9.62
N LEU A 163 29.71 23.59 -9.99
CA LEU A 163 29.62 22.22 -9.48
C LEU A 163 30.91 21.44 -9.72
N HIS A 164 31.45 21.52 -10.93
CA HIS A 164 32.70 20.85 -11.32
C HIS A 164 33.92 21.34 -10.53
N GLU A 165 34.09 22.65 -10.34
CA GLU A 165 35.23 23.16 -9.56
C GLU A 165 35.12 22.76 -8.08
N VAL A 166 33.89 22.66 -7.55
CA VAL A 166 33.67 22.08 -6.22
C VAL A 166 34.06 20.61 -6.19
N GLY A 167 33.76 19.84 -7.24
CA GLY A 167 34.22 18.45 -7.40
C GLY A 167 35.74 18.33 -7.28
N HIS A 168 36.50 19.20 -7.94
CA HIS A 168 37.97 19.27 -7.79
C HIS A 168 38.40 19.58 -6.36
N ALA A 169 37.79 20.58 -5.72
CA ALA A 169 38.07 20.94 -4.32
C ALA A 169 37.68 19.83 -3.32
N LEU A 170 36.86 18.87 -3.73
CA LEU A 170 36.52 17.66 -2.98
C LEU A 170 37.41 16.47 -3.30
N GLY A 171 38.24 16.55 -4.35
CA GLY A 171 39.21 15.51 -4.72
C GLY A 171 38.91 14.75 -6.00
N LEU A 172 37.84 15.10 -6.73
CA LEU A 172 37.47 14.45 -7.98
C LEU A 172 38.32 14.99 -9.14
N LYS A 173 38.80 14.09 -9.99
CA LYS A 173 39.57 14.37 -11.20
C LYS A 173 38.69 14.32 -12.43
N HIS A 174 39.20 14.82 -13.55
CA HIS A 174 38.57 14.53 -14.82
C HIS A 174 38.70 13.02 -15.16
N PRO A 175 37.74 12.42 -15.88
CA PRO A 175 37.78 11.01 -16.27
C PRO A 175 39.05 10.58 -17.02
N PHE A 176 39.74 11.51 -17.68
CA PHE A 176 40.97 11.24 -18.44
C PHE A 176 42.28 11.40 -17.64
N GLU A 177 42.24 11.92 -16.40
CA GLU A 177 43.45 12.29 -15.63
C GLU A 177 44.02 11.17 -14.76
N SER A 178 43.19 10.21 -14.35
CA SER A 178 43.54 9.16 -13.39
C SER A 178 44.28 7.97 -14.00
N GLY A 179 44.38 7.89 -15.33
CA GLY A 179 44.94 6.73 -16.05
C GLY A 179 44.01 5.50 -16.09
N ALA A 180 42.94 5.48 -15.29
CA ALA A 180 41.86 4.50 -15.38
C ALA A 180 40.88 4.90 -16.48
N THR A 181 40.51 3.94 -17.34
CA THR A 181 39.53 4.19 -18.41
C THR A 181 38.12 4.14 -17.83
N ILE A 182 37.44 5.29 -17.83
CA ILE A 182 35.99 5.36 -17.63
C ILE A 182 35.27 4.52 -18.69
N THR A 183 34.12 3.97 -18.33
CA THR A 183 33.29 3.13 -19.19
C THR A 183 32.96 3.88 -20.48
N PRO A 184 33.12 3.25 -21.66
CA PRO A 184 32.81 3.89 -22.93
C PRO A 184 31.37 4.44 -22.93
N GLY A 185 31.23 5.74 -23.21
CA GLY A 185 29.94 6.41 -23.19
C GLY A 185 29.58 7.10 -21.87
N HIS A 186 30.34 6.90 -20.78
CA HIS A 186 30.10 7.57 -19.49
C HIS A 186 30.95 8.86 -19.30
N ASP A 187 31.92 9.15 -20.19
CA ASP A 187 32.62 10.45 -20.20
C ASP A 187 31.76 11.55 -20.84
N ASN A 188 30.65 11.87 -20.18
CA ASN A 188 29.80 13.01 -20.48
C ASN A 188 29.11 13.48 -19.20
N GLY A 189 28.50 14.66 -19.23
CA GLY A 189 27.92 15.22 -18.01
C GLY A 189 26.50 14.80 -17.67
N THR A 190 25.97 13.75 -18.30
CA THR A 190 24.88 12.95 -17.70
C THR A 190 25.40 12.12 -16.54
N PHE A 191 26.60 11.54 -16.69
CA PHE A 191 27.18 10.61 -15.71
C PHE A 191 28.14 11.28 -14.73
N THR A 192 28.84 12.34 -15.16
CA THR A 192 29.72 13.09 -14.26
C THR A 192 29.88 14.56 -14.67
N VAL A 193 29.69 15.47 -13.72
CA VAL A 193 30.00 16.90 -13.92
C VAL A 193 31.49 17.14 -14.15
N MET A 194 32.35 16.16 -13.86
CA MET A 194 33.80 16.19 -14.10
C MET A 194 34.20 15.95 -15.55
N SER A 195 33.28 15.56 -16.43
CA SER A 195 33.54 15.46 -17.87
C SER A 195 33.67 16.84 -18.52
N TYR A 196 34.52 16.93 -19.56
CA TYR A 196 34.52 18.11 -20.44
C TYR A 196 33.34 18.13 -21.41
N ASP A 197 32.72 16.99 -21.71
CA ASP A 197 31.49 16.88 -22.49
C ASP A 197 30.24 16.95 -21.59
N ARG A 198 30.23 17.94 -20.71
CA ARG A 198 29.14 18.17 -19.76
C ARG A 198 27.99 18.98 -20.37
N PRO A 199 26.74 18.79 -19.89
CA PRO A 199 25.62 19.58 -20.35
C PRO A 199 25.85 21.06 -20.03
N ARG A 200 25.41 21.90 -20.98
CA ARG A 200 25.54 23.35 -20.87
C ARG A 200 24.63 23.95 -19.79
N SER A 201 23.77 23.15 -19.16
CA SER A 201 22.81 23.55 -18.13
C SER A 201 22.46 22.33 -17.29
N THR A 202 22.87 22.30 -16.01
CA THR A 202 22.43 21.28 -15.05
C THR A 202 22.16 21.92 -13.69
N THR A 203 21.32 21.28 -12.89
CA THR A 203 21.09 21.55 -11.46
C THR A 203 21.57 20.39 -10.57
N THR A 204 21.93 19.25 -11.16
CA THR A 204 22.21 17.98 -10.48
C THR A 204 23.61 17.46 -10.81
N LEU A 205 24.07 16.52 -9.98
CA LEU A 205 25.26 15.71 -10.22
C LEU A 205 24.90 14.46 -11.02
N GLY A 206 25.89 13.87 -11.71
CA GLY A 206 25.73 12.60 -12.37
C GLY A 206 26.02 11.43 -11.44
N SER A 207 25.56 10.22 -11.78
CA SER A 207 25.67 9.02 -10.93
C SER A 207 27.10 8.67 -10.51
N VAL A 208 28.10 8.94 -11.35
CA VAL A 208 29.52 8.68 -11.03
C VAL A 208 30.05 9.69 -9.99
N ASP A 209 29.55 10.93 -9.99
CA ASP A 209 29.90 11.94 -8.99
C ASP A 209 29.38 11.53 -7.60
N PHE A 210 28.15 11.01 -7.53
CA PHE A 210 27.54 10.50 -6.30
C PHE A 210 28.37 9.36 -5.71
N GLN A 211 28.68 8.35 -6.54
CA GLN A 211 29.51 7.21 -6.13
C GLN A 211 30.88 7.67 -5.61
N ALA A 212 31.51 8.63 -6.30
CA ALA A 212 32.82 9.13 -5.92
C ALA A 212 32.82 9.85 -4.57
N ILE A 213 31.83 10.71 -4.31
CA ILE A 213 31.74 11.43 -3.04
C ILE A 213 31.34 10.51 -1.89
N GLN A 214 30.45 9.54 -2.11
CA GLN A 214 30.13 8.55 -1.08
C GLN A 214 31.30 7.65 -0.75
N TYR A 215 32.11 7.27 -1.74
CA TYR A 215 33.34 6.52 -1.50
C TYR A 215 34.33 7.33 -0.64
N LEU A 216 34.53 8.61 -0.94
CA LEU A 216 35.49 9.45 -0.22
C LEU A 216 35.02 9.84 1.19
N TYR A 217 33.74 10.19 1.34
CA TYR A 217 33.19 10.88 2.52
C TYR A 217 31.95 10.22 3.12
N GLY A 218 31.51 9.08 2.60
CA GLY A 218 30.39 8.30 3.16
C GLY A 218 29.04 8.88 2.82
N THR A 219 28.05 8.58 3.66
CA THR A 219 26.70 9.16 3.60
C THR A 219 26.29 9.62 5.00
N THR A 220 25.56 10.73 5.11
CA THR A 220 24.91 11.16 6.36
C THR A 220 23.53 10.52 6.57
N SER A 221 22.98 9.87 5.54
CA SER A 221 21.76 9.05 5.63
C SER A 221 22.16 7.58 5.68
N PRO A 222 21.72 6.80 6.69
CA PRO A 222 21.96 5.36 6.76
C PRO A 222 21.53 4.58 5.50
N ASN A 223 20.66 5.16 4.67
CA ASN A 223 20.00 4.46 3.55
C ASN A 223 20.43 4.96 2.16
N ALA A 224 21.50 5.75 2.03
CA ALA A 224 22.08 6.08 0.71
C ALA A 224 23.34 5.25 0.43
N ILE A 225 23.23 3.92 0.54
CA ILE A 225 24.32 3.00 0.22
C ILE A 225 24.16 2.54 -1.23
N TRP A 226 24.88 3.18 -2.15
CA TRP A 226 25.06 2.68 -3.51
C TRP A 226 25.94 1.41 -3.48
N ASN A 227 25.33 0.23 -3.59
CA ASN A 227 26.08 -0.98 -3.91
C ASN A 227 26.32 -1.04 -5.42
N ALA A 228 27.58 -0.89 -5.80
CA ALA A 228 28.05 -1.12 -7.15
C ALA A 228 28.00 -2.63 -7.47
N ALA A 229 26.92 -3.06 -8.11
CA ALA A 229 26.92 -4.17 -9.04
C ALA A 229 26.04 -3.76 -10.23
N GLU A 230 26.60 -3.84 -11.43
CA GLU A 230 25.88 -3.57 -12.67
C GLU A 230 24.62 -4.45 -12.78
N THR A 231 23.52 -3.84 -13.26
CA THR A 231 22.23 -4.36 -13.76
C THR A 231 20.96 -4.18 -12.92
N ALA A 232 21.00 -3.67 -11.68
CA ALA A 232 19.81 -3.03 -11.10
C ALA A 232 20.16 -2.10 -9.94
N VAL A 233 19.45 -0.97 -9.75
CA VAL A 233 19.56 -0.19 -8.51
C VAL A 233 18.57 -0.72 -7.48
N GLU A 234 19.10 -1.34 -6.42
CA GLU A 234 18.29 -1.81 -5.30
C GLU A 234 18.00 -0.63 -4.34
N GLN A 235 16.72 -0.29 -4.15
CA GLN A 235 16.24 0.68 -3.15
C GLN A 235 15.36 -0.03 -2.12
N GLN A 236 15.53 0.35 -0.85
CA GLN A 236 14.86 -0.26 0.29
C GLN A 236 14.08 0.83 1.05
N GLY A 237 12.79 0.59 1.25
CA GLY A 237 11.87 1.37 2.07
C GLY A 237 12.04 1.11 3.55
N THR A 238 11.04 1.47 4.33
CA THR A 238 10.95 1.39 5.78
C THR A 238 9.71 0.59 6.18
N VAL A 239 9.39 0.51 7.47
CA VAL A 239 8.19 -0.21 7.94
C VAL A 239 6.92 0.67 7.97
N GLY A 240 6.93 1.78 7.24
CA GLY A 240 5.76 2.63 7.10
C GLY A 240 5.74 3.29 5.73
N ALA A 241 4.64 3.95 5.40
CA ALA A 241 4.38 4.48 4.07
C ALA A 241 5.55 5.28 3.45
N ASP A 242 6.06 4.79 2.32
CA ASP A 242 7.21 5.32 1.61
C ASP A 242 6.88 5.74 0.16
N LEU A 243 7.76 6.57 -0.41
CA LEU A 243 7.74 6.95 -1.81
C LEU A 243 9.11 6.63 -2.43
N LEU A 244 9.18 5.56 -3.22
CA LEU A 244 10.39 5.09 -3.87
C LEU A 244 10.37 5.46 -5.34
N ASN A 245 11.41 6.14 -5.79
CA ASN A 245 11.56 6.51 -7.21
C ASN A 245 12.84 5.89 -7.74
N GLY A 246 12.69 4.94 -8.65
CA GLY A 246 13.69 4.35 -9.51
C GLY A 246 14.32 5.33 -10.50
N PHE A 247 15.15 4.81 -11.37
CA PHE A 247 15.96 5.48 -12.37
C PHE A 247 15.52 5.07 -13.79
N GLU A 248 16.18 5.61 -14.82
CA GLU A 248 15.89 5.23 -16.21
C GLU A 248 16.76 4.02 -16.63
N ILE A 249 16.86 3.04 -15.73
CA ILE A 249 17.54 1.74 -15.87
C ILE A 249 16.75 0.70 -15.05
N ASP A 250 17.01 -0.59 -15.29
CA ASP A 250 16.48 -1.68 -14.46
C ASP A 250 16.72 -1.37 -12.95
N ASP A 251 15.66 -1.46 -12.16
CA ASP A 251 15.65 -1.21 -10.71
C ASP A 251 15.13 -2.40 -9.92
N ILE A 252 15.46 -2.46 -8.62
CA ILE A 252 14.78 -3.33 -7.66
C ILE A 252 14.32 -2.46 -6.49
N LEU A 253 13.01 -2.33 -6.28
CA LEU A 253 12.43 -1.48 -5.24
C LEU A 253 11.71 -2.36 -4.21
N PHE A 254 11.96 -2.15 -2.92
CA PHE A 254 11.26 -2.82 -1.83
C PHE A 254 10.57 -1.80 -0.92
N GLY A 255 9.26 -1.88 -0.74
CA GLY A 255 8.47 -1.06 0.18
C GLY A 255 8.59 -1.52 1.63
N HIS A 256 8.36 -2.82 1.86
CA HIS A 256 8.23 -3.50 3.15
C HIS A 256 6.84 -3.32 3.78
N ASP A 257 6.72 -2.86 5.02
CA ASP A 257 5.40 -2.70 5.66
C ASP A 257 4.94 -1.25 5.43
N GLY A 258 3.64 -1.01 5.29
CA GLY A 258 3.07 0.30 5.03
C GLY A 258 2.33 0.36 3.69
N ASN A 259 1.78 1.53 3.38
CA ASN A 259 1.11 1.75 2.11
C ASN A 259 2.04 2.62 1.25
N ASP A 260 2.76 2.00 0.32
CA ASP A 260 3.90 2.58 -0.38
C ASP A 260 3.58 3.00 -1.83
N ASP A 261 4.31 3.98 -2.36
CA ASP A 261 4.26 4.36 -3.79
C ASP A 261 5.64 4.07 -4.42
N LEU A 262 5.72 3.02 -5.22
CA LEU A 262 6.94 2.54 -5.89
C LEU A 262 6.89 2.87 -7.38
N ARG A 263 7.94 3.49 -7.91
CA ARG A 263 8.02 3.91 -9.32
C ARG A 263 9.33 3.49 -9.97
N GLY A 264 9.31 2.49 -10.86
CA GLY A 264 10.49 2.01 -11.59
C GLY A 264 11.01 3.04 -12.60
N LYS A 265 10.12 3.53 -13.47
CA LYS A 265 10.38 4.37 -14.66
C LYS A 265 10.73 3.53 -15.87
N ALA A 266 11.92 3.65 -16.43
CA ALA A 266 12.27 2.97 -17.67
C ALA A 266 13.36 1.95 -17.38
N GLY A 267 13.25 0.74 -17.92
CA GLY A 267 14.06 -0.38 -17.47
C GLY A 267 13.18 -1.57 -17.18
N ASN A 268 13.77 -2.75 -17.04
CA ASN A 268 13.04 -3.94 -16.63
C ASN A 268 13.12 -4.05 -15.11
N ASP A 269 12.11 -3.49 -14.43
CA ASP A 269 12.17 -3.22 -13.00
C ASP A 269 11.55 -4.36 -12.18
N GLN A 270 11.99 -4.54 -10.94
CA GLN A 270 11.35 -5.41 -9.94
C GLN A 270 10.83 -4.57 -8.78
N LEU A 271 9.52 -4.52 -8.59
CA LEU A 271 8.88 -3.73 -7.55
C LEU A 271 8.21 -4.68 -6.54
N HIS A 272 8.58 -4.57 -5.26
CA HIS A 272 8.04 -5.36 -4.17
C HIS A 272 7.37 -4.41 -3.17
N GLY A 273 6.03 -4.42 -3.10
CA GLY A 273 5.26 -3.61 -2.16
C GLY A 273 5.53 -4.06 -0.73
N GLY A 274 5.06 -5.25 -0.39
CA GLY A 274 5.33 -5.89 0.89
C GLY A 274 4.03 -6.11 1.66
N ALA A 275 3.78 -5.43 2.76
CA ALA A 275 2.55 -5.55 3.54
C ALA A 275 1.88 -4.20 3.69
N GLY A 276 0.57 -4.11 3.44
CA GLY A 276 -0.20 -2.87 3.34
C GLY A 276 -0.78 -2.71 1.94
N ASP A 277 -1.45 -1.59 1.67
CA ASP A 277 -2.06 -1.33 0.37
C ASP A 277 -1.15 -0.43 -0.47
N ASP A 278 -0.42 -1.02 -1.42
CA ASP A 278 0.64 -0.39 -2.18
C ASP A 278 0.22 0.10 -3.57
N ARG A 279 0.97 1.05 -4.13
CA ARG A 279 0.79 1.57 -5.48
C ARG A 279 2.10 1.46 -6.27
N LEU A 280 2.12 0.57 -7.24
CA LEU A 280 3.33 0.16 -7.95
C LEU A 280 3.25 0.53 -9.43
N PHE A 281 4.22 1.31 -9.91
CA PHE A 281 4.29 1.78 -11.28
C PHE A 281 5.63 1.35 -11.90
N GLY A 282 5.62 0.30 -12.72
CA GLY A 282 6.80 -0.17 -13.46
C GLY A 282 7.27 0.90 -14.46
N GLY A 283 6.42 1.22 -15.44
CA GLY A 283 6.69 2.20 -16.49
C GLY A 283 7.20 1.51 -17.76
N PRO A 284 7.92 2.21 -18.66
CA PRO A 284 8.43 1.58 -19.88
C PRO A 284 9.50 0.49 -19.65
N GLY A 285 9.08 -0.78 -19.71
CA GLY A 285 9.98 -1.94 -19.74
C GLY A 285 9.28 -3.24 -19.40
N ASP A 286 10.00 -4.36 -19.50
CA ASP A 286 9.46 -5.67 -19.10
C ASP A 286 9.65 -5.85 -17.59
N ASP A 287 8.66 -5.40 -16.81
CA ASP A 287 8.76 -5.32 -15.35
C ASP A 287 8.19 -6.56 -14.63
N GLN A 288 8.54 -6.70 -13.36
CA GLN A 288 7.94 -7.62 -12.41
C GLN A 288 7.44 -6.84 -11.20
N ILE A 289 6.16 -6.98 -10.88
CA ILE A 289 5.51 -6.29 -9.76
C ILE A 289 4.94 -7.34 -8.81
N PHE A 290 5.32 -7.22 -7.55
CA PHE A 290 4.87 -8.04 -6.43
C PHE A 290 4.16 -7.09 -5.45
N GLY A 291 2.82 -7.15 -5.34
CA GLY A 291 2.09 -6.30 -4.38
C GLY A 291 2.35 -6.77 -2.96
N GLY A 292 1.95 -8.01 -2.66
CA GLY A 292 2.30 -8.68 -1.42
C GLY A 292 1.08 -8.93 -0.55
N ALA A 293 1.14 -8.58 0.73
CA ALA A 293 0.06 -8.74 1.68
C ALA A 293 -0.70 -7.41 1.83
N GLY A 294 -1.76 -7.25 1.07
CA GLY A 294 -2.64 -6.08 1.08
C GLY A 294 -4.02 -6.49 0.58
N ALA A 295 -5.03 -5.67 0.85
CA ALA A 295 -6.35 -5.90 0.24
C ALA A 295 -6.52 -5.08 -1.05
N ASN A 296 -5.64 -4.10 -1.29
CA ASN A 296 -5.79 -3.13 -2.37
C ASN A 296 -4.47 -2.75 -3.05
N ASP A 297 -3.57 -3.71 -3.30
CA ASP A 297 -2.35 -3.45 -4.07
C ASP A 297 -2.69 -3.08 -5.51
N ARG A 298 -2.09 -2.00 -6.01
CA ARG A 298 -2.41 -1.37 -7.29
C ARG A 298 -1.22 -1.38 -8.23
N ALA A 299 -1.29 -2.16 -9.30
CA ALA A 299 -0.39 -2.01 -10.45
C ALA A 299 -0.92 -0.91 -11.38
N VAL A 300 -0.12 0.13 -11.60
CA VAL A 300 -0.51 1.32 -12.38
C VAL A 300 0.05 1.22 -13.80
N PHE A 301 -0.76 1.61 -14.78
CA PHE A 301 -0.39 1.61 -16.20
C PHE A 301 -0.77 2.92 -16.90
N ASP A 302 0.19 3.57 -17.58
CA ASP A 302 -0.05 4.80 -18.38
C ASP A 302 -0.58 4.45 -19.79
N THR A 303 -1.63 3.63 -19.83
CA THR A 303 -2.35 3.21 -21.03
C THR A 303 -3.83 3.11 -20.73
N ARG A 304 -4.67 3.03 -21.76
CA ARG A 304 -6.10 2.74 -21.60
C ARG A 304 -6.31 1.25 -21.46
N TYR A 305 -7.30 0.83 -20.68
CA TYR A 305 -7.65 -0.58 -20.49
C TYR A 305 -7.84 -1.32 -21.82
N GLY A 306 -8.66 -0.76 -22.72
CA GLY A 306 -8.92 -1.36 -24.04
C GLY A 306 -7.72 -1.36 -25.01
N SER A 307 -6.57 -0.83 -24.60
CA SER A 307 -5.31 -0.83 -25.36
C SER A 307 -4.26 -1.78 -24.79
N ALA A 308 -4.50 -2.36 -23.60
CA ALA A 308 -3.68 -3.41 -23.02
C ALA A 308 -4.22 -4.80 -23.41
N MET A 309 -3.35 -5.80 -23.41
CA MET A 309 -3.72 -7.21 -23.44
C MET A 309 -3.38 -7.81 -22.07
N ILE A 310 -4.32 -8.52 -21.48
CA ILE A 310 -4.17 -9.15 -20.16
C ILE A 310 -4.23 -10.67 -20.37
N GLU A 311 -3.24 -11.38 -19.84
CA GLU A 311 -3.11 -12.83 -19.93
C GLU A 311 -2.88 -13.41 -18.53
N PHE A 312 -3.56 -14.51 -18.21
CA PHE A 312 -3.37 -15.24 -16.96
C PHE A 312 -2.56 -16.51 -17.21
N ILE A 313 -1.52 -16.74 -16.38
CA ILE A 313 -0.71 -17.97 -16.40
C ILE A 313 -0.61 -18.51 -14.97
N GLY A 314 -1.52 -19.42 -14.61
CA GLY A 314 -1.69 -19.85 -13.22
C GLY A 314 -2.09 -18.66 -12.35
N ASP A 315 -1.37 -18.44 -11.25
CA ASP A 315 -1.68 -17.34 -10.32
C ASP A 315 -1.17 -15.96 -10.79
N ARG A 316 -0.36 -15.92 -11.86
CA ARG A 316 0.27 -14.69 -12.35
C ARG A 316 -0.56 -14.00 -13.41
N VAL A 317 -0.60 -12.68 -13.31
CA VAL A 317 -1.20 -11.81 -14.35
C VAL A 317 -0.09 -11.21 -15.19
N ILE A 318 -0.28 -11.20 -16.50
CA ILE A 318 0.62 -10.56 -17.44
C ILE A 318 -0.13 -9.45 -18.15
N VAL A 319 0.35 -8.22 -17.99
CA VAL A 319 -0.19 -7.07 -18.73
C VAL A 319 0.80 -6.70 -19.82
N THR A 320 0.35 -6.80 -21.08
CA THR A 320 1.12 -6.35 -22.24
C THR A 320 0.52 -5.07 -22.79
N ASN A 321 1.29 -3.98 -22.81
CA ASN A 321 0.84 -2.69 -23.31
C ASN A 321 1.91 -1.97 -24.13
N THR A 322 1.70 -0.69 -24.46
CA THR A 322 2.69 0.14 -25.16
C THR A 322 3.02 1.41 -24.36
N GLU A 323 3.49 1.24 -23.13
CA GLU A 323 3.94 2.34 -22.28
C GLU A 323 5.20 3.01 -22.81
N GLY A 324 5.23 4.35 -22.94
CA GLY A 324 6.35 5.08 -23.51
C GLY A 324 6.19 5.40 -25.01
N GLN A 325 6.57 6.61 -25.39
CA GLN A 325 6.12 7.32 -26.61
C GLN A 325 6.62 6.78 -27.97
N ASN A 326 6.93 5.49 -28.12
CA ASN A 326 7.53 4.94 -29.34
C ASN A 326 6.81 3.72 -29.95
N GLY A 327 5.69 3.27 -29.37
CA GLY A 327 4.92 2.14 -29.89
C GLY A 327 5.57 0.76 -29.70
N THR A 328 6.63 0.68 -28.89
CA THR A 328 7.18 -0.58 -28.38
C THR A 328 6.17 -1.23 -27.46
N ARG A 329 6.04 -2.56 -27.51
CA ARG A 329 5.22 -3.32 -26.56
C ARG A 329 6.10 -3.80 -25.41
N TYR A 330 5.58 -3.65 -24.20
CA TYR A 330 6.21 -4.09 -22.96
C TYR A 330 5.31 -5.07 -22.24
N ARG A 331 5.92 -6.00 -21.50
CA ARG A 331 5.26 -7.08 -20.80
C ARG A 331 5.59 -7.02 -19.31
N THR A 332 4.61 -6.65 -18.50
CA THR A 332 4.71 -6.61 -17.04
C THR A 332 4.11 -7.88 -16.43
N GLU A 333 4.89 -8.59 -15.60
CA GLU A 333 4.42 -9.74 -14.80
C GLU A 333 3.98 -9.26 -13.41
N LEU A 334 2.80 -9.67 -12.97
CA LEU A 334 2.22 -9.30 -11.68
C LEU A 334 2.00 -10.54 -10.81
N ASP A 335 2.24 -10.39 -9.52
CA ASP A 335 2.03 -11.39 -8.48
C ASP A 335 1.52 -10.70 -7.20
N GLY A 336 0.45 -11.23 -6.60
CA GLY A 336 -0.21 -10.63 -5.43
C GLY A 336 -0.60 -9.16 -5.63
N VAL A 337 -1.37 -8.86 -6.68
CA VAL A 337 -1.91 -7.52 -6.96
C VAL A 337 -3.42 -7.64 -7.14
N GLU A 338 -4.20 -6.84 -6.43
CA GLU A 338 -5.68 -6.92 -6.45
C GLU A 338 -6.29 -6.00 -7.51
N LEU A 339 -5.62 -4.90 -7.85
CA LEU A 339 -6.18 -3.85 -8.71
C LEU A 339 -5.24 -3.44 -9.85
N LEU A 340 -5.78 -3.37 -11.07
CA LEU A 340 -5.10 -2.80 -12.23
C LEU A 340 -5.62 -1.39 -12.50
N GLU A 341 -4.79 -0.37 -12.29
CA GLU A 341 -5.12 1.04 -12.52
C GLU A 341 -4.66 1.48 -13.91
N PHE A 342 -5.60 1.62 -14.85
CA PHE A 342 -5.37 2.19 -16.18
C PHE A 342 -5.73 3.68 -16.23
N SER A 343 -5.23 4.39 -17.24
CA SER A 343 -5.48 5.82 -17.44
C SER A 343 -6.97 6.22 -17.57
N ASP A 344 -7.85 5.27 -17.88
CA ASP A 344 -9.29 5.51 -18.05
C ASP A 344 -10.20 4.76 -17.06
N GLN A 345 -9.71 3.76 -16.33
CA GLN A 345 -10.45 3.04 -15.30
C GLN A 345 -9.53 2.17 -14.42
N THR A 346 -10.01 1.79 -13.24
CA THR A 346 -9.40 0.74 -12.41
C THR A 346 -10.28 -0.51 -12.52
N VAL A 347 -9.65 -1.67 -12.69
CA VAL A 347 -10.34 -2.97 -12.76
C VAL A 347 -9.77 -3.87 -11.68
N ALA A 348 -10.61 -4.60 -10.96
CA ALA A 348 -10.10 -5.63 -10.06
C ALA A 348 -9.48 -6.74 -10.91
N VAL A 349 -8.31 -7.24 -10.50
CA VAL A 349 -7.73 -8.44 -11.10
C VAL A 349 -8.72 -9.59 -11.03
N ALA A 350 -9.58 -9.58 -10.01
CA ALA A 350 -10.58 -10.59 -9.83
C ALA A 350 -11.61 -10.66 -10.97
N ASP A 351 -12.13 -9.51 -11.37
CA ASP A 351 -13.12 -9.41 -12.45
C ASP A 351 -12.57 -9.80 -13.85
N LEU A 352 -11.26 -10.06 -13.96
CA LEU A 352 -10.57 -10.26 -15.23
C LEU A 352 -10.24 -11.71 -15.55
N ARG A 353 -10.29 -12.59 -14.56
CA ARG A 353 -10.06 -14.01 -14.80
C ARG A 353 -11.22 -14.61 -15.59
N PRO A 354 -10.92 -15.47 -16.58
CA PRO A 354 -11.97 -16.19 -17.28
C PRO A 354 -12.59 -17.21 -16.32
N SER A 355 -13.93 -17.20 -16.25
CA SER A 355 -14.66 -18.19 -15.49
C SER A 355 -14.30 -19.63 -15.90
N VAL A 356 -14.27 -20.53 -14.93
CA VAL A 356 -14.12 -21.97 -15.14
C VAL A 356 -15.47 -22.68 -14.99
N ASP A 357 -15.74 -23.60 -15.91
CA ASP A 357 -16.85 -24.55 -15.82
C ASP A 357 -16.26 -25.91 -15.44
N LEU A 358 -16.42 -26.31 -14.18
CA LEU A 358 -15.96 -27.60 -13.65
C LEU A 358 -17.15 -28.53 -13.38
N THR A 359 -17.00 -29.80 -13.75
CA THR A 359 -18.00 -30.83 -13.46
C THR A 359 -17.29 -32.08 -12.95
N GLY A 360 -17.71 -32.53 -11.77
CA GLY A 360 -17.27 -33.75 -11.11
C GLY A 360 -17.83 -35.01 -11.77
N THR A 361 -17.78 -36.10 -11.02
CA THR A 361 -18.17 -37.44 -11.40
C THR A 361 -19.26 -37.96 -10.46
N ASP A 362 -19.59 -39.25 -10.51
CA ASP A 362 -20.57 -39.84 -9.56
C ASP A 362 -19.89 -40.29 -8.24
N GLY A 363 -18.71 -39.76 -7.90
CA GLY A 363 -18.07 -40.05 -6.62
C GLY A 363 -17.23 -38.88 -6.11
N ASP A 364 -16.80 -38.96 -4.86
CA ASP A 364 -16.16 -37.88 -4.10
C ASP A 364 -15.05 -37.12 -4.87
N ASP A 365 -15.34 -35.89 -5.25
CA ASP A 365 -14.50 -34.98 -6.01
C ASP A 365 -14.11 -33.72 -5.20
N SER A 366 -13.02 -33.08 -5.61
CA SER A 366 -12.58 -31.80 -5.05
C SER A 366 -12.42 -30.82 -6.20
N LEU A 367 -13.33 -29.85 -6.24
CA LEU A 367 -13.41 -28.82 -7.26
C LEU A 367 -13.10 -27.47 -6.61
N THR A 368 -12.19 -26.72 -7.22
CA THR A 368 -11.84 -25.38 -6.78
C THR A 368 -11.93 -24.50 -8.01
N GLY A 369 -12.73 -23.44 -7.91
CA GLY A 369 -12.76 -22.33 -8.82
C GLY A 369 -11.41 -21.64 -8.87
N GLU A 370 -11.32 -20.68 -9.76
CA GLU A 370 -10.29 -19.67 -9.68
C GLU A 370 -10.97 -18.37 -9.27
N VAL A 371 -10.26 -17.28 -9.42
CA VAL A 371 -10.94 -16.00 -9.41
C VAL A 371 -11.81 -15.87 -10.68
N GLY A 372 -12.95 -15.19 -10.63
CA GLY A 372 -13.92 -15.03 -11.73
C GLY A 372 -15.30 -15.59 -11.37
N ASP A 373 -16.32 -15.35 -12.20
CA ASP A 373 -17.68 -15.89 -11.99
C ASP A 373 -17.76 -17.36 -12.44
N ASP A 374 -17.44 -18.31 -11.57
CA ASP A 374 -17.27 -19.73 -11.89
C ASP A 374 -18.55 -20.56 -11.78
N ARG A 375 -18.52 -21.75 -12.41
CA ARG A 375 -19.55 -22.77 -12.24
C ARG A 375 -18.91 -24.10 -11.86
N LEU A 376 -19.23 -24.58 -10.67
CA LEU A 376 -18.81 -25.86 -10.13
C LEU A 376 -20.03 -26.78 -9.95
N ASP A 377 -19.91 -28.02 -10.38
CA ASP A 377 -20.99 -29.03 -10.34
C ASP A 377 -20.39 -30.35 -9.85
N GLY A 378 -20.62 -30.71 -8.58
CA GLY A 378 -20.10 -31.94 -7.94
C GLY A 378 -20.71 -33.21 -8.53
N ALA A 379 -21.98 -33.11 -8.92
CA ALA A 379 -22.83 -34.16 -9.47
C ALA A 379 -23.27 -35.20 -8.44
N GLY A 380 -22.43 -36.15 -8.06
CA GLY A 380 -22.79 -37.04 -6.97
C GLY A 380 -21.58 -37.66 -6.30
N GLY A 381 -21.74 -38.13 -5.07
CA GLY A 381 -20.61 -38.37 -4.18
C GLY A 381 -20.59 -37.32 -3.08
N ASN A 382 -19.65 -37.43 -2.15
CA ASN A 382 -19.44 -36.39 -1.14
C ASN A 382 -18.32 -35.47 -1.62
N ASP A 383 -18.69 -34.32 -2.14
CA ASP A 383 -17.81 -33.42 -2.86
C ASP A 383 -17.33 -32.25 -2.00
N THR A 384 -16.23 -31.63 -2.41
CA THR A 384 -15.75 -30.36 -1.85
C THR A 384 -15.64 -29.33 -2.96
N LEU A 385 -16.46 -28.29 -2.90
CA LEU A 385 -16.54 -27.22 -3.90
C LEU A 385 -16.14 -25.89 -3.25
N VAL A 386 -15.24 -25.15 -3.90
CA VAL A 386 -14.77 -23.83 -3.45
C VAL A 386 -14.84 -22.85 -4.62
N GLY A 387 -15.58 -21.75 -4.52
CA GLY A 387 -15.72 -20.73 -5.57
C GLY A 387 -14.54 -19.76 -5.64
N ASP A 388 -14.08 -19.27 -4.49
CA ASP A 388 -12.97 -18.30 -4.32
C ASP A 388 -13.42 -16.83 -4.49
N TYR A 389 -13.07 -16.11 -5.55
CA TYR A 389 -13.51 -14.73 -5.72
C TYR A 389 -14.35 -14.61 -6.99
N GLY A 390 -15.53 -14.01 -6.92
CA GLY A 390 -16.41 -13.83 -8.07
C GLY A 390 -17.85 -14.12 -7.70
N ASN A 391 -18.76 -14.07 -8.67
CA ASN A 391 -20.16 -14.47 -8.44
C ASN A 391 -20.32 -15.90 -8.95
N ASP A 392 -20.14 -16.85 -8.04
CA ASP A 392 -20.00 -18.26 -8.37
C ASP A 392 -21.34 -19.00 -8.32
N LEU A 393 -21.41 -20.11 -9.05
CA LEU A 393 -22.50 -21.07 -8.99
C LEU A 393 -21.95 -22.44 -8.58
N LEU A 394 -22.17 -22.82 -7.33
CA LEU A 394 -21.77 -24.11 -6.77
C LEU A 394 -23.01 -25.02 -6.63
N LEU A 395 -22.94 -26.20 -7.24
CA LEU A 395 -23.94 -27.25 -7.12
C LEU A 395 -23.27 -28.50 -6.53
N GLY A 396 -23.63 -28.91 -5.31
CA GLY A 396 -23.13 -30.15 -4.68
C GLY A 396 -23.67 -31.37 -5.42
N GLY A 397 -24.98 -31.60 -5.34
CA GLY A 397 -25.66 -32.67 -6.06
C GLY A 397 -26.15 -33.76 -5.12
N ASP A 398 -25.92 -35.03 -5.47
CA ASP A 398 -26.28 -36.17 -4.60
C ASP A 398 -25.13 -36.53 -3.65
N GLY A 399 -25.27 -36.34 -2.35
CA GLY A 399 -24.29 -36.74 -1.33
C GLY A 399 -24.12 -35.67 -0.26
N ASN A 400 -23.22 -35.92 0.68
CA ASN A 400 -22.95 -34.96 1.76
C ASN A 400 -21.77 -34.08 1.34
N ASP A 401 -22.07 -32.88 0.88
CA ASP A 401 -21.11 -31.99 0.23
C ASP A 401 -20.61 -30.88 1.16
N GLU A 402 -19.41 -30.36 0.86
CA GLU A 402 -18.85 -29.17 1.49
C GLU A 402 -18.70 -28.06 0.45
N LEU A 403 -19.50 -27.00 0.56
CA LEU A 403 -19.52 -25.87 -0.36
C LEU A 403 -19.01 -24.61 0.35
N ALA A 404 -18.09 -23.89 -0.29
CA ALA A 404 -17.63 -22.57 0.13
C ALA A 404 -17.72 -21.60 -1.06
N GLY A 405 -18.58 -20.59 -0.99
CA GLY A 405 -18.76 -19.58 -2.04
C GLY A 405 -17.49 -18.76 -2.21
N GLY A 406 -17.07 -18.11 -1.14
CA GLY A 406 -15.90 -17.25 -1.15
C GLY A 406 -16.33 -15.79 -1.09
N ASN A 407 -15.75 -14.91 -1.91
CA ASN A 407 -16.09 -13.50 -1.94
C ASN A 407 -16.84 -13.16 -3.23
N GLY A 408 -18.03 -12.58 -3.12
CA GLY A 408 -18.83 -12.08 -4.21
C GLY A 408 -20.31 -12.30 -3.94
N ALA A 409 -21.13 -12.36 -4.98
CA ALA A 409 -22.55 -12.68 -4.83
C ALA A 409 -22.81 -14.07 -5.38
N ASP A 410 -22.72 -15.07 -4.52
CA ASP A 410 -22.69 -16.47 -4.90
C ASP A 410 -24.09 -17.10 -4.90
N THR A 411 -24.22 -18.18 -5.65
CA THR A 411 -25.38 -19.08 -5.58
C THR A 411 -24.90 -20.48 -5.24
N LEU A 412 -25.26 -20.94 -4.04
CA LEU A 412 -24.85 -22.23 -3.51
C LEU A 412 -26.07 -23.14 -3.42
N ASN A 413 -25.95 -24.39 -3.90
CA ASN A 413 -26.98 -25.41 -3.80
C ASN A 413 -26.34 -26.71 -3.30
N GLY A 414 -26.66 -27.13 -2.08
CA GLY A 414 -26.15 -28.39 -1.49
C GLY A 414 -26.68 -29.59 -2.26
N GLY A 415 -27.99 -29.79 -2.25
CA GLY A 415 -28.65 -30.81 -3.06
C GLY A 415 -29.32 -31.87 -2.20
N ASP A 416 -29.06 -33.15 -2.44
CA ASP A 416 -29.58 -34.26 -1.64
C ASP A 416 -28.46 -34.78 -0.71
N GLY A 417 -28.57 -34.61 0.60
CA GLY A 417 -27.60 -35.11 1.58
C GLY A 417 -27.49 -34.19 2.79
N ASP A 418 -26.70 -34.57 3.80
CA ASP A 418 -26.43 -33.66 4.93
C ASP A 418 -25.21 -32.78 4.57
N ASP A 419 -25.46 -31.56 4.11
CA ASP A 419 -24.48 -30.66 3.51
C ASP A 419 -23.88 -29.66 4.50
N ARG A 420 -22.67 -29.18 4.18
CA ARG A 420 -22.02 -28.08 4.89
C ARG A 420 -21.77 -26.94 3.93
N ILE A 421 -22.42 -25.81 4.15
CA ILE A 421 -22.39 -24.66 3.24
C ILE A 421 -21.87 -23.43 3.97
N THR A 422 -20.89 -22.76 3.37
CA THR A 422 -20.39 -21.44 3.78
C THR A 422 -20.54 -20.48 2.61
N GLY A 423 -21.17 -19.32 2.81
CA GLY A 423 -21.24 -18.25 1.81
C GLY A 423 -19.88 -17.57 1.65
N GLY A 424 -19.69 -16.43 2.32
CA GLY A 424 -18.42 -15.73 2.41
C GLY A 424 -18.15 -15.08 3.77
N ALA A 425 -16.91 -15.15 4.24
CA ALA A 425 -16.55 -14.65 5.59
C ALA A 425 -15.86 -13.28 5.59
N ASP A 426 -15.54 -12.70 4.43
CA ASP A 426 -14.90 -11.40 4.34
C ASP A 426 -15.90 -10.28 4.63
N GLU A 427 -15.47 -9.22 5.31
CA GLU A 427 -16.34 -8.10 5.66
C GLU A 427 -16.85 -7.29 4.44
N ASN A 428 -16.26 -7.47 3.27
CA ASN A 428 -16.66 -6.84 2.01
C ASN A 428 -17.44 -7.77 1.09
N ASP A 429 -17.80 -8.96 1.57
CA ASP A 429 -18.58 -9.90 0.80
C ASP A 429 -19.96 -9.32 0.40
N LEU A 430 -20.52 -9.83 -0.70
CA LEU A 430 -21.80 -9.32 -1.21
C LEU A 430 -22.95 -10.15 -0.67
N ARG A 431 -23.98 -10.39 -1.46
CA ARG A 431 -25.18 -11.07 -1.00
C ARG A 431 -25.25 -12.42 -1.66
N ASP A 432 -25.34 -13.45 -0.84
CA ASP A 432 -25.46 -14.81 -1.30
C ASP A 432 -26.91 -15.28 -1.40
N VAL A 433 -27.09 -16.33 -2.21
CA VAL A 433 -28.31 -17.11 -2.28
C VAL A 433 -27.97 -18.58 -2.04
N ILE A 434 -28.40 -19.08 -0.89
CA ILE A 434 -28.10 -20.45 -0.44
C ILE A 434 -29.39 -21.28 -0.47
N TYR A 435 -29.30 -22.43 -1.13
CA TYR A 435 -30.28 -23.51 -1.10
C TYR A 435 -29.61 -24.72 -0.45
N ALA A 436 -29.94 -25.04 0.80
CA ALA A 436 -29.28 -26.13 1.51
C ALA A 436 -29.67 -27.48 0.88
N GLY A 437 -30.97 -27.76 0.81
CA GLY A 437 -31.49 -28.86 0.00
C GLY A 437 -32.25 -29.88 0.84
N ALA A 438 -32.07 -31.15 0.55
CA ALA A 438 -32.73 -32.23 1.27
C ALA A 438 -31.72 -32.97 2.16
N GLY A 439 -31.84 -32.82 3.48
CA GLY A 439 -31.00 -33.44 4.48
C GLY A 439 -30.95 -32.57 5.73
N ASN A 440 -30.07 -32.88 6.67
CA ASN A 440 -29.88 -32.03 7.85
C ASN A 440 -28.63 -31.19 7.64
N ASP A 441 -28.82 -29.99 7.12
CA ASP A 441 -27.74 -29.17 6.60
C ASP A 441 -27.16 -28.24 7.65
N SER A 442 -25.90 -27.83 7.44
CA SER A 442 -25.21 -26.83 8.26
C SER A 442 -24.81 -25.66 7.38
N VAL A 443 -25.52 -24.54 7.53
CA VAL A 443 -25.29 -23.30 6.77
C VAL A 443 -24.71 -22.20 7.66
N ASP A 444 -23.63 -21.58 7.19
CA ASP A 444 -23.08 -20.32 7.69
C ASP A 444 -23.03 -19.33 6.51
N ALA A 445 -24.01 -18.44 6.40
CA ALA A 445 -24.09 -17.54 5.24
C ALA A 445 -22.98 -16.48 5.25
N GLY A 446 -22.52 -16.08 6.43
CA GLY A 446 -21.29 -15.31 6.59
C GLY A 446 -21.55 -13.82 6.66
N ALA A 447 -20.89 -13.02 5.83
CA ALA A 447 -21.09 -11.58 5.74
C ALA A 447 -21.86 -11.25 4.47
N GLY A 448 -22.83 -10.34 4.56
CA GLY A 448 -23.72 -10.12 3.43
C GLY A 448 -25.12 -9.77 3.86
N ASN A 449 -26.04 -9.57 2.92
CA ASN A 449 -27.47 -9.47 3.25
C ASN A 449 -28.15 -10.69 2.66
N ASP A 450 -27.94 -11.84 3.27
CA ASP A 450 -28.03 -13.13 2.58
C ASP A 450 -29.47 -13.63 2.50
N LEU A 451 -29.67 -14.61 1.61
CA LEU A 451 -30.93 -15.34 1.51
C LEU A 451 -30.65 -16.83 1.59
N VAL A 452 -31.17 -17.44 2.65
CA VAL A 452 -30.97 -18.86 2.94
C VAL A 452 -32.30 -19.58 2.94
N TYR A 453 -32.34 -20.69 2.21
CA TYR A 453 -33.41 -21.67 2.23
C TYR A 453 -32.84 -23.01 2.74
N GLY A 454 -33.22 -23.46 3.93
CA GLY A 454 -32.88 -24.79 4.45
C GLY A 454 -33.53 -25.90 3.62
N GLN A 455 -34.82 -25.71 3.33
CA GLN A 455 -35.65 -26.61 2.52
C GLN A 455 -36.13 -27.84 3.27
N GLY A 456 -35.41 -28.97 3.25
CA GLY A 456 -35.98 -30.23 3.73
C GLY A 456 -35.09 -30.99 4.68
N GLY A 457 -35.43 -31.01 5.96
CA GLY A 457 -34.75 -31.75 7.02
C GLY A 457 -34.45 -30.83 8.19
N ASN A 458 -33.68 -31.29 9.18
CA ASN A 458 -33.47 -30.50 10.40
C ASN A 458 -32.18 -29.69 10.26
N ASP A 459 -32.30 -28.46 9.80
CA ASP A 459 -31.18 -27.64 9.40
C ASP A 459 -30.63 -26.80 10.54
N THR A 460 -29.35 -26.47 10.47
CA THR A 460 -28.71 -25.47 11.34
C THR A 460 -28.25 -24.31 10.47
N ILE A 461 -28.88 -23.15 10.62
CA ILE A 461 -28.66 -21.98 9.79
C ILE A 461 -28.16 -20.80 10.64
N ALA A 462 -27.03 -20.22 10.24
CA ALA A 462 -26.55 -18.94 10.72
C ALA A 462 -26.54 -17.92 9.57
N GLY A 463 -27.20 -16.77 9.74
CA GLY A 463 -27.17 -15.66 8.79
C GLY A 463 -25.80 -14.96 8.83
N GLY A 464 -25.45 -14.43 10.00
CA GLY A 464 -24.11 -13.90 10.25
C GLY A 464 -24.13 -12.37 10.32
N ALA A 465 -23.38 -11.69 9.45
CA ALA A 465 -23.24 -10.26 9.48
C ALA A 465 -23.98 -9.58 8.32
N GLY A 466 -25.16 -9.05 8.62
CA GLY A 466 -25.89 -8.11 7.78
C GLY A 466 -27.38 -8.34 7.92
N VAL A 467 -28.20 -7.86 6.98
CA VAL A 467 -29.66 -7.99 7.07
C VAL A 467 -30.10 -9.19 6.25
N ASP A 468 -30.36 -10.30 6.93
CA ASP A 468 -30.56 -11.60 6.30
C ASP A 468 -32.04 -12.00 6.18
N ASP A 469 -32.35 -12.82 5.18
CA ASP A 469 -33.65 -13.51 4.99
C ASP A 469 -33.41 -15.02 5.11
N LEU A 470 -33.79 -15.59 6.26
CA LEU A 470 -33.51 -16.98 6.64
C LEU A 470 -34.81 -17.78 6.69
N GLN A 471 -34.86 -18.90 5.98
CA GLN A 471 -36.06 -19.76 5.88
C GLN A 471 -35.68 -21.22 6.10
N GLY A 472 -36.05 -21.80 7.23
CA GLY A 472 -35.84 -23.22 7.54
C GLY A 472 -36.63 -24.14 6.59
N GLN A 473 -37.93 -23.89 6.47
CA GLN A 473 -38.91 -24.67 5.68
C GLN A 473 -39.33 -25.98 6.38
N ASP A 474 -39.15 -27.15 5.79
CA ASP A 474 -39.66 -28.40 6.36
C ASP A 474 -38.62 -29.02 7.32
N GLY A 475 -38.95 -29.19 8.61
CA GLY A 475 -38.10 -29.86 9.59
C GLY A 475 -38.04 -29.14 10.93
N ASP A 476 -37.34 -29.73 11.90
CA ASP A 476 -37.09 -29.11 13.20
C ASP A 476 -35.76 -28.33 13.14
N ASP A 477 -35.81 -27.05 12.78
CA ASP A 477 -34.65 -26.24 12.43
C ASP A 477 -34.04 -25.47 13.61
N VAL A 478 -32.76 -25.11 13.48
CA VAL A 478 -32.04 -24.22 14.39
C VAL A 478 -31.53 -23.02 13.62
N ILE A 479 -32.16 -21.87 13.78
CA ILE A 479 -31.89 -20.66 12.98
C ILE A 479 -31.40 -19.53 13.88
N THR A 480 -30.27 -18.91 13.49
CA THR A 480 -29.74 -17.71 14.15
C THR A 480 -29.43 -16.60 13.14
N GLY A 481 -30.09 -15.44 13.26
CA GLY A 481 -29.81 -14.25 12.42
C GLY A 481 -28.42 -13.66 12.70
N SER A 482 -28.05 -13.62 13.98
CA SER A 482 -26.76 -13.17 14.53
C SER A 482 -26.65 -11.66 14.74
N SER A 483 -26.44 -10.85 13.72
CA SER A 483 -26.26 -9.39 13.86
C SER A 483 -27.12 -8.62 12.87
N PHE A 484 -27.56 -7.42 13.25
CA PHE A 484 -28.47 -6.55 12.51
C PHE A 484 -29.92 -7.05 12.51
N SER A 485 -30.76 -6.48 11.65
CA SER A 485 -32.21 -6.65 11.69
C SER A 485 -32.63 -7.67 10.65
N ASP A 486 -32.85 -8.90 11.09
CA ASP A 486 -33.08 -10.04 10.20
C ASP A 486 -34.56 -10.35 10.00
N LEU A 487 -34.83 -11.13 8.96
CA LEU A 487 -36.11 -11.75 8.67
C LEU A 487 -35.94 -13.27 8.77
N VAL A 488 -36.59 -13.89 9.75
CA VAL A 488 -36.42 -15.30 10.05
C VAL A 488 -37.75 -16.04 10.06
N PHE A 489 -37.83 -17.12 9.29
CA PHE A 489 -38.95 -18.04 9.23
C PHE A 489 -38.47 -19.46 9.56
N GLY A 490 -39.03 -20.08 10.61
CA GLY A 490 -38.82 -21.48 10.94
C GLY A 490 -39.42 -22.37 9.86
N GLY A 491 -40.74 -22.51 9.86
CA GLY A 491 -41.48 -23.19 8.79
C GLY A 491 -42.39 -24.26 9.35
N ALA A 492 -42.09 -25.52 9.11
CA ALA A 492 -42.90 -26.64 9.54
C ALA A 492 -42.07 -27.61 10.38
N GLY A 493 -42.31 -27.66 11.68
CA GLY A 493 -41.58 -28.50 12.63
C GLY A 493 -41.43 -27.76 13.95
N ASP A 494 -40.76 -28.36 14.91
CA ASP A 494 -40.53 -27.73 16.22
C ASP A 494 -39.21 -26.94 16.19
N ASP A 495 -39.28 -25.66 15.78
CA ASP A 495 -38.10 -24.86 15.46
C ASP A 495 -37.46 -24.18 16.68
N PHE A 496 -36.16 -23.93 16.60
CA PHE A 496 -35.44 -23.02 17.49
C PHE A 496 -34.99 -21.80 16.69
N VAL A 497 -35.53 -20.63 17.02
CA VAL A 497 -35.22 -19.39 16.31
C VAL A 497 -34.64 -18.34 17.25
N ASN A 498 -33.49 -17.79 16.87
CA ASN A 498 -32.80 -16.70 17.55
C ASN A 498 -32.53 -15.56 16.57
N GLY A 499 -33.22 -14.43 16.67
CA GLY A 499 -32.94 -13.28 15.81
C GLY A 499 -31.50 -12.78 15.94
N GLY A 500 -30.97 -12.75 17.18
CA GLY A 500 -29.65 -12.21 17.46
C GLY A 500 -29.71 -10.72 17.79
N PHE A 501 -28.65 -9.98 17.48
CA PHE A 501 -28.55 -8.56 17.80
C PHE A 501 -29.26 -7.69 16.78
N GLY A 502 -30.39 -7.09 17.14
CA GLY A 502 -31.04 -6.11 16.30
C GLY A 502 -32.54 -6.06 16.52
N HIS A 503 -33.25 -5.60 15.52
CA HIS A 503 -34.72 -5.60 15.55
C HIS A 503 -35.21 -6.58 14.51
N ASP A 504 -35.39 -7.82 14.92
CA ASP A 504 -35.64 -8.93 14.01
C ASP A 504 -37.14 -9.15 13.80
N ARG A 505 -37.48 -9.75 12.68
CA ARG A 505 -38.84 -10.22 12.38
C ARG A 505 -38.80 -11.72 12.30
N ILE A 506 -39.55 -12.36 13.18
CA ILE A 506 -39.47 -13.80 13.40
C ILE A 506 -40.86 -14.41 13.25
N ASN A 507 -40.92 -15.55 12.60
CA ASN A 507 -42.10 -16.38 12.44
C ASN A 507 -41.67 -17.84 12.63
N GLY A 508 -42.28 -18.57 13.57
CA GLY A 508 -41.95 -19.97 13.83
C GLY A 508 -42.58 -20.91 12.81
N GLY A 509 -43.78 -20.59 12.35
CA GLY A 509 -44.56 -21.35 11.40
C GLY A 509 -45.52 -22.31 12.11
N THR A 510 -45.46 -23.59 11.77
CA THR A 510 -46.30 -24.62 12.40
C THR A 510 -45.45 -25.57 13.23
N GLY A 511 -45.80 -25.75 14.49
CA GLY A 511 -45.10 -26.68 15.39
C GLY A 511 -44.95 -26.05 16.76
N ALA A 512 -44.18 -26.69 17.65
CA ALA A 512 -43.93 -26.19 18.98
C ALA A 512 -42.60 -25.43 19.04
N ASP A 513 -42.64 -24.15 18.66
CA ASP A 513 -41.42 -23.38 18.39
C ASP A 513 -40.81 -22.74 19.64
N LYS A 514 -39.51 -22.45 19.56
CA LYS A 514 -38.74 -21.76 20.61
C LYS A 514 -38.12 -20.49 20.06
N PHE A 515 -38.58 -19.36 20.58
CA PHE A 515 -38.02 -18.04 20.25
C PHE A 515 -37.03 -17.62 21.34
N PHE A 516 -35.74 -17.64 21.02
CA PHE A 516 -34.68 -17.32 21.96
C PHE A 516 -34.36 -15.82 21.99
N HIS A 517 -34.08 -15.31 23.18
CA HIS A 517 -33.51 -13.98 23.37
C HIS A 517 -32.50 -14.00 24.53
N VAL A 518 -31.30 -13.45 24.32
CA VAL A 518 -30.20 -13.56 25.31
C VAL A 518 -30.50 -12.78 26.60
N GLY A 519 -31.11 -11.60 26.48
CA GLY A 519 -31.54 -10.75 27.61
C GLY A 519 -30.56 -9.65 28.01
N ASP A 520 -29.50 -9.47 27.25
CA ASP A 520 -28.51 -8.41 27.43
C ASP A 520 -29.02 -7.07 26.90
N SER A 521 -28.61 -5.99 27.58
CA SER A 521 -28.95 -4.63 27.17
C SER A 521 -28.36 -4.34 25.79
N GLY A 522 -29.21 -3.96 24.84
CA GLY A 522 -28.77 -3.62 23.48
C GLY A 522 -28.75 -4.79 22.49
N HIS A 523 -29.22 -5.98 22.89
CA HIS A 523 -29.55 -7.07 21.96
C HIS A 523 -30.67 -6.68 20.99
N GLY A 524 -31.48 -5.68 21.35
CA GLY A 524 -32.57 -5.17 20.51
C GLY A 524 -33.93 -5.75 20.89
N SER A 525 -34.89 -5.70 19.96
CA SER A 525 -36.30 -6.03 20.25
C SER A 525 -36.90 -6.73 19.05
N ASP A 526 -37.38 -7.95 19.25
CA ASP A 526 -37.75 -8.86 18.17
C ASP A 526 -39.26 -8.89 18.00
N TRP A 527 -39.72 -9.02 16.77
CA TRP A 527 -41.13 -9.08 16.40
C TRP A 527 -41.51 -10.50 16.01
N VAL A 528 -42.17 -11.21 16.91
CA VAL A 528 -42.64 -12.58 16.69
C VAL A 528 -44.07 -12.52 16.14
N GLN A 529 -44.28 -13.01 14.93
CA GLN A 529 -45.51 -12.78 14.16
C GLN A 529 -46.56 -13.86 14.28
N ASP A 530 -46.31 -14.99 14.94
CA ASP A 530 -47.23 -16.13 14.90
C ASP A 530 -47.24 -16.96 16.19
N TYR A 531 -46.80 -16.38 17.30
CA TYR A 531 -46.74 -17.07 18.57
C TYR A 531 -48.08 -17.71 18.98
N ASN A 532 -48.07 -19.03 19.19
CA ASN A 532 -49.23 -19.82 19.56
C ASN A 532 -48.96 -20.83 20.69
N ALA A 533 -49.39 -20.47 21.90
CA ALA A 533 -49.27 -21.34 23.07
C ALA A 533 -50.03 -22.68 22.95
N SER A 534 -50.96 -22.82 22.01
CA SER A 534 -51.71 -24.07 21.78
C SER A 534 -50.97 -25.06 20.89
N GLU A 535 -50.06 -24.58 20.03
CA GLU A 535 -49.16 -25.40 19.22
C GLU A 535 -47.97 -25.89 20.05
N GLY A 536 -47.52 -25.05 20.99
CA GLY A 536 -46.53 -25.43 22.00
C GLY A 536 -45.50 -24.35 22.24
N ASP A 537 -45.63 -23.21 21.56
CA ASP A 537 -44.61 -22.19 21.46
C ASP A 537 -44.14 -21.66 22.82
N VAL A 538 -42.85 -21.38 22.86
CA VAL A 538 -42.13 -20.94 24.05
C VAL A 538 -41.23 -19.77 23.69
N LEU A 539 -41.34 -18.69 24.47
CA LEU A 539 -40.29 -17.67 24.52
C LEU A 539 -39.20 -18.15 25.47
N LEU A 540 -37.96 -18.31 24.99
CA LEU A 540 -36.84 -18.81 25.75
C LEU A 540 -35.88 -17.67 26.12
N PHE A 541 -35.61 -17.51 27.41
CA PHE A 541 -34.73 -16.47 27.91
C PHE A 541 -33.35 -16.99 28.34
N GLY A 542 -32.29 -16.37 27.82
CA GLY A 542 -30.91 -16.81 28.01
C GLY A 542 -30.34 -16.66 29.42
N ILE A 543 -30.77 -15.66 30.21
CA ILE A 543 -30.23 -15.44 31.55
C ILE A 543 -30.86 -16.43 32.54
N GLY A 544 -30.21 -17.58 32.76
CA GLY A 544 -30.71 -18.64 33.64
C GLY A 544 -30.84 -18.27 35.14
N SER A 545 -30.29 -17.12 35.57
CA SER A 545 -30.49 -16.59 36.94
C SER A 545 -31.73 -15.71 37.08
N ALA A 546 -32.41 -15.41 35.98
CA ALA A 546 -33.62 -14.61 36.00
C ALA A 546 -34.76 -15.35 36.71
N THR A 547 -35.72 -14.58 37.20
CA THR A 547 -36.92 -15.07 37.86
C THR A 547 -38.15 -14.55 37.13
N ARG A 548 -39.24 -15.33 37.16
CA ARG A 548 -40.53 -14.96 36.57
C ARG A 548 -40.98 -13.53 36.94
N ASP A 549 -40.79 -13.10 38.18
CA ASP A 549 -41.25 -11.79 38.66
C ASP A 549 -40.51 -10.60 38.03
N GLN A 550 -39.37 -10.84 37.37
CA GLN A 550 -38.62 -9.83 36.62
C GLN A 550 -39.22 -9.54 35.24
N PHE A 551 -40.24 -10.28 34.81
CA PHE A 551 -40.91 -10.06 33.55
C PHE A 551 -42.22 -9.28 33.73
N GLN A 552 -42.53 -8.48 32.74
CA GLN A 552 -43.82 -7.81 32.61
C GLN A 552 -44.38 -8.13 31.23
N VAL A 553 -45.65 -8.53 31.19
CA VAL A 553 -46.38 -8.69 29.93
C VAL A 553 -47.49 -7.67 29.87
N ASN A 554 -47.52 -6.93 28.77
CA ASN A 554 -48.59 -5.99 28.46
C ASN A 554 -49.37 -6.53 27.26
N PHE A 555 -50.59 -7.01 27.52
CA PHE A 555 -51.56 -7.42 26.48
C PHE A 555 -52.43 -6.24 25.99
N ASN A 556 -52.17 -5.02 26.49
CA ASN A 556 -52.88 -3.82 26.09
C ASN A 556 -51.99 -3.04 25.12
N HIS A 557 -52.58 -2.66 23.98
CA HIS A 557 -52.00 -1.76 22.99
C HIS A 557 -51.27 -0.57 23.64
N THR A 558 -49.99 -0.40 23.34
CA THR A 558 -49.17 0.73 23.78
C THR A 558 -49.51 1.95 22.92
N GLN A 559 -50.34 2.84 23.47
CA GLN A 559 -50.64 4.11 22.84
C GLN A 559 -49.35 4.98 22.76
N ASN A 560 -48.77 5.02 21.56
CA ASN A 560 -47.74 5.92 21.01
C ASN A 560 -46.71 6.51 22.01
N ALA A 561 -45.52 5.92 22.07
CA ALA A 561 -44.28 6.68 22.21
C ALA A 561 -43.70 6.95 20.81
N GLU A 562 -43.08 8.11 20.60
CA GLU A 562 -42.46 8.47 19.30
C GLU A 562 -41.44 7.39 18.89
N GLY A 563 -41.77 6.55 17.90
CA GLY A 563 -40.85 5.57 17.31
C GLY A 563 -41.49 4.31 16.72
N GLU A 564 -42.65 3.87 17.22
CA GLU A 564 -43.26 2.60 16.80
C GLU A 564 -44.47 2.83 15.88
N ARG A 565 -44.55 2.04 14.80
CA ARG A 565 -45.45 2.25 13.66
C ARG A 565 -46.90 1.91 14.01
N ALA A 566 -47.82 2.67 13.42
CA ALA A 566 -49.28 2.48 13.48
C ALA A 566 -49.74 1.07 13.04
N GLY A 567 -50.36 0.33 13.97
CA GLY A 567 -51.14 -0.89 13.72
C GLY A 567 -52.65 -0.62 13.70
N ASP A 568 -53.41 -1.53 13.08
CA ASP A 568 -54.88 -1.56 13.09
C ASP A 568 -55.38 -1.92 14.50
N ASP A 569 -56.31 -1.15 15.07
CA ASP A 569 -56.93 -1.41 16.39
C ASP A 569 -57.59 -2.81 16.50
N ALA A 570 -57.72 -3.53 15.38
CA ALA A 570 -58.21 -4.91 15.32
C ALA A 570 -57.15 -5.98 15.64
N VAL A 571 -55.85 -5.66 15.66
CA VAL A 571 -54.77 -6.64 15.89
C VAL A 571 -54.42 -6.66 17.39
N GLN A 572 -54.42 -7.85 17.99
CA GLN A 572 -53.96 -8.01 19.37
C GLN A 572 -52.43 -8.08 19.38
N GLU A 573 -51.81 -7.36 20.32
CA GLU A 573 -50.36 -7.28 20.49
C GLU A 573 -50.02 -7.55 21.95
N ALA A 574 -48.91 -8.25 22.19
CA ALA A 574 -48.36 -8.44 23.53
C ALA A 574 -46.87 -8.10 23.58
N PHE A 575 -46.49 -7.30 24.57
CA PHE A 575 -45.09 -6.93 24.80
C PHE A 575 -44.55 -7.63 26.03
N VAL A 576 -43.45 -8.36 25.88
CA VAL A 576 -42.73 -9.00 26.99
C VAL A 576 -41.48 -8.18 27.33
N ILE A 577 -41.48 -7.61 28.53
CA ILE A 577 -40.47 -6.65 29.00
C ILE A 577 -39.68 -7.26 30.14
N TYR A 578 -38.34 -7.21 30.04
CA TYR A 578 -37.44 -7.59 31.14
C TYR A 578 -37.18 -6.38 32.04
N ARG A 579 -37.81 -6.33 33.22
CA ARG A 579 -37.79 -5.18 34.13
C ARG A 579 -36.38 -4.71 34.55
N PRO A 580 -35.39 -5.58 34.78
CA PRO A 580 -34.06 -5.14 35.18
C PRO A 580 -33.36 -4.23 34.15
N THR A 581 -33.60 -4.42 32.86
CA THR A 581 -33.08 -3.56 31.78
C THR A 581 -34.12 -2.56 31.27
N GLY A 582 -35.42 -2.87 31.42
CA GLY A 582 -36.52 -2.11 30.83
C GLY A 582 -36.71 -2.37 29.33
N GLN A 583 -35.96 -3.31 28.76
CA GLN A 583 -35.98 -3.64 27.33
C GLN A 583 -37.21 -4.46 26.98
N ILE A 584 -37.84 -4.13 25.86
CA ILE A 584 -38.80 -5.00 25.18
C ILE A 584 -37.97 -6.10 24.51
N LEU A 585 -38.20 -7.34 24.92
CA LEU A 585 -37.50 -8.48 24.32
C LEU A 585 -38.27 -8.96 23.09
N TRP A 586 -39.58 -9.14 23.25
CA TRP A 586 -40.49 -9.61 22.21
C TRP A 586 -41.71 -8.71 22.12
N ALA A 587 -42.02 -8.28 20.90
CA ALA A 587 -43.33 -7.79 20.51
C ALA A 587 -44.03 -8.90 19.71
N LEU A 588 -45.09 -9.45 20.29
CA LEU A 588 -45.88 -10.53 19.72
C LEU A 588 -47.04 -9.89 18.96
N VAL A 589 -47.12 -10.14 17.66
CA VAL A 589 -48.16 -9.60 16.78
C VAL A 589 -49.10 -10.73 16.38
N ASP A 590 -50.40 -10.47 16.36
CA ASP A 590 -51.47 -11.30 15.78
C ASP A 590 -51.88 -12.62 16.44
N GLY A 591 -51.20 -13.10 17.50
CA GLY A 591 -51.35 -14.44 18.13
C GLY A 591 -52.75 -14.89 18.61
N GLU A 592 -53.78 -14.82 17.76
CA GLU A 592 -55.15 -15.31 17.93
C GLU A 592 -55.86 -14.95 19.25
N GLY A 593 -55.41 -13.91 19.94
CA GLY A 593 -55.91 -13.54 21.25
C GLY A 593 -55.53 -14.49 22.39
N GLN A 594 -54.25 -14.87 22.42
CA GLN A 594 -53.63 -15.57 23.54
C GLN A 594 -54.02 -14.93 24.90
N THR A 595 -54.33 -15.79 25.87
CA THR A 595 -54.59 -15.37 27.28
C THR A 595 -53.40 -15.64 28.21
N SER A 596 -52.34 -16.24 27.66
CA SER A 596 -51.12 -16.70 28.33
C SER A 596 -49.96 -16.73 27.35
N ILE A 597 -48.76 -16.43 27.84
CA ILE A 597 -47.49 -16.61 27.10
C ILE A 597 -46.60 -17.54 27.90
N ASN A 598 -46.09 -18.60 27.26
CA ASN A 598 -45.13 -19.53 27.86
C ASN A 598 -43.73 -18.91 27.78
N LEU A 599 -43.16 -18.56 28.93
CA LEU A 599 -41.78 -18.11 29.07
C LEU A 599 -40.95 -19.20 29.74
N GLN A 600 -39.90 -19.67 29.07
CA GLN A 600 -38.92 -20.58 29.64
C GLN A 600 -37.69 -19.83 30.16
N ILE A 601 -37.28 -20.17 31.39
CA ILE A 601 -36.04 -19.71 32.00
C ILE A 601 -35.29 -20.93 32.53
N GLY A 602 -34.14 -21.24 31.94
CA GLY A 602 -33.43 -22.48 32.24
C GLY A 602 -34.29 -23.70 31.92
N ALA A 603 -34.58 -24.53 32.92
CA ALA A 603 -35.38 -25.75 32.75
C ALA A 603 -36.89 -25.55 33.06
N ASP A 604 -37.29 -24.39 33.56
CA ASP A 604 -38.66 -24.15 34.02
C ASP A 604 -39.44 -23.31 32.98
N VAL A 605 -40.68 -23.74 32.68
CA VAL A 605 -41.62 -23.00 31.83
C VAL A 605 -42.68 -22.34 32.69
N PHE A 606 -42.87 -21.03 32.53
CA PHE A 606 -43.81 -20.20 33.27
C PHE A 606 -44.87 -19.62 32.37
N ASP A 607 -46.13 -19.76 32.77
CA ASP A 607 -47.26 -19.13 32.10
C ASP A 607 -47.44 -17.68 32.60
N LEU A 608 -47.14 -16.71 31.74
CA LEU A 608 -47.33 -15.28 31.96
C LEU A 608 -48.78 -14.88 31.59
N ARG A 609 -49.71 -15.05 32.53
CA ARG A 609 -51.10 -14.59 32.40
C ARG A 609 -51.26 -13.12 32.76
N LEU A 610 -52.37 -12.53 32.31
CA LEU A 610 -52.93 -11.33 32.93
C LEU A 610 -52.99 -11.51 34.46
N PRO A 611 -52.53 -10.54 35.26
CA PRO A 611 -52.79 -10.58 36.69
C PRO A 611 -54.31 -10.65 36.88
N PHE A 612 -54.78 -11.71 37.56
CA PHE A 612 -56.18 -11.86 37.92
C PHE A 612 -56.69 -10.53 38.51
N GLU A 613 -57.64 -9.87 37.82
CA GLU A 613 -58.46 -8.85 38.46
C GLU A 613 -59.32 -9.54 39.52
N GLY A 614 -58.82 -9.55 40.75
CA GLY A 614 -59.54 -10.17 41.86
C GLY A 614 -58.73 -10.25 43.15
N LEU A 615 -58.59 -9.11 43.84
CA LEU A 615 -59.07 -8.94 45.22
C LEU A 615 -59.09 -7.46 45.62
#